data_AF-A0A656GJQ6-F1
#
_entry.id   AF-A0A656GJQ6-F1
#
_cell.length_a   1.000
_cell.length_b   1.000
_cell.length_c   1.000
_cell.angle_alpha   90.00
_cell.angle_beta   90.00
_cell.angle_gamma   90.00
#
_symmetry.space_group_name_H-M   'P 1'
#
loop_
_entity.id
_entity.type
_entity.pdbx_description
1 polymer ?
#
loop_
_entity_poly.entity_id
_entity_poly.type
_entity_poly.pdbx_seq_one_letter_code
_entity_poly.pdbx_strand_id
1 'polypeptide(L)'
;MRPPPDDRPDAQHSQDDQGRRHRPPPGGPLVLLFFQFVTLIVAAWYGAKALSRPVQRLSEAAERLSEDLDSPPLEISGPQEARQAAQTFNLMQRKIREQMQQRGRMLAAVSHDLRTPLSRLKLRVEQIEEPRLHGQMTQDLNDMISMLDATLAYLNEHRRSEALQQFDLQALIESQAENAQDNGDDVQYQGQCKPLRTQPMALRSCL
;
A
#
# COMPACT_ATOMS: atom_id res chain seq x y z
N MET A 1 -77.80 32.65 87.47
CA MET A 1 -76.45 32.06 87.61
C MET A 1 -75.62 32.48 86.39
N ARG A 2 -74.53 33.22 86.56
CA ARG A 2 -73.49 33.49 85.52
C ARG A 2 -72.15 33.12 86.17
N PRO A 3 -71.24 32.39 85.49
CA PRO A 3 -70.07 33.04 84.83
C PRO A 3 -69.64 32.28 83.54
N PRO A 4 -68.49 32.60 82.89
CA PRO A 4 -68.12 33.85 82.22
C PRO A 4 -67.77 33.62 80.71
N PRO A 5 -67.50 34.70 79.93
CA PRO A 5 -67.06 34.62 78.53
C PRO A 5 -65.56 34.33 78.45
N ASP A 6 -65.11 33.67 77.38
CA ASP A 6 -63.69 33.54 77.05
C ASP A 6 -63.41 34.33 75.77
N ASP A 7 -62.96 35.56 75.97
CA ASP A 7 -62.34 36.42 74.96
C ASP A 7 -60.81 36.24 75.05
N ARG A 8 -60.21 35.70 74.00
CA ARG A 8 -58.82 36.03 73.64
C ARG A 8 -58.72 36.24 72.12
N PRO A 9 -58.23 37.40 71.65
CA PRO A 9 -58.09 37.73 70.24
C PRO A 9 -56.71 37.36 69.68
N ASP A 10 -56.73 37.13 68.37
CA ASP A 10 -55.71 37.39 67.35
C ASP A 10 -54.25 36.97 67.56
N ALA A 11 -53.86 35.96 66.79
CA ALA A 11 -52.56 35.95 66.13
C ALA A 11 -52.74 35.50 64.67
N GLN A 12 -52.95 36.48 63.79
CA GLN A 12 -52.47 36.41 62.41
C GLN A 12 -50.98 36.03 62.43
N HIS A 13 -50.56 35.09 61.58
CA HIS A 13 -49.75 35.38 60.39
C HIS A 13 -49.25 34.06 59.77
N SER A 14 -49.25 34.03 58.43
CA SER A 14 -48.41 33.17 57.59
C SER A 14 -48.71 31.66 57.60
N GLN A 15 -49.34 31.18 56.53
CA GLN A 15 -48.63 30.36 55.52
C GLN A 15 -49.63 29.87 54.45
N ASP A 16 -50.06 30.80 53.60
CA ASP A 16 -50.15 30.49 52.18
C ASP A 16 -48.70 30.35 51.68
N ASP A 17 -48.14 29.14 51.75
CA ASP A 17 -47.23 28.65 50.71
C ASP A 17 -46.93 27.15 50.85
N GLN A 18 -46.71 26.52 49.69
CA GLN A 18 -45.91 25.31 49.53
C GLN A 18 -46.47 23.98 50.04
N GLY A 19 -47.54 23.55 49.39
CA GLY A 19 -47.94 22.14 49.34
C GLY A 19 -47.96 21.55 47.94
N ARG A 20 -47.20 22.08 46.95
CA ARG A 20 -46.98 21.38 45.68
C ARG A 20 -46.24 20.08 45.99
N ARG A 21 -47.00 19.03 46.29
CA ARG A 21 -46.53 17.65 46.43
C ARG A 21 -45.77 17.31 45.16
N HIS A 22 -44.44 17.44 45.21
CA HIS A 22 -43.54 16.83 44.24
C HIS A 22 -43.79 15.33 44.32
N ARG A 23 -44.71 14.85 43.47
CA ARG A 23 -44.87 13.43 43.22
C ARG A 23 -43.58 13.00 42.51
N PRO A 24 -42.71 12.18 43.12
CA PRO A 24 -41.60 11.61 42.36
C PRO A 24 -42.21 10.82 41.19
N PRO A 25 -41.60 10.88 40.00
CA PRO A 25 -42.12 10.15 38.84
C PRO A 25 -42.27 8.65 39.18
N PRO A 26 -43.29 7.96 38.61
CA PRO A 26 -43.53 6.55 38.89
C PRO A 26 -42.43 5.73 38.21
N GLY A 27 -41.39 5.42 38.98
CA GLY A 27 -40.19 4.72 38.55
C GLY A 27 -39.02 5.10 39.45
N GLY A 28 -38.82 4.36 40.54
CA GLY A 28 -37.87 4.68 41.61
C GLY A 28 -36.39 4.72 41.17
N PRO A 29 -35.45 4.92 42.13
CA PRO A 29 -34.01 5.05 41.84
C PRO A 29 -33.43 3.86 41.05
N LEU A 30 -34.03 2.67 41.14
CA LEU A 30 -33.65 1.50 40.34
C LEU A 30 -33.78 1.73 38.83
N VAL A 31 -34.82 2.45 38.36
CA VAL A 31 -35.01 2.70 36.92
C VAL A 31 -33.90 3.61 36.39
N LEU A 32 -33.52 4.61 37.18
CA LEU A 32 -32.40 5.51 36.87
C LEU A 32 -31.06 4.76 36.87
N LEU A 33 -30.82 3.91 37.88
CA LEU A 33 -29.62 3.09 37.95
C LEU A 33 -29.52 2.10 36.78
N PHE A 34 -30.63 1.46 36.40
CA PHE A 34 -30.68 0.58 35.25
C PHE A 34 -30.37 1.33 33.95
N PHE A 35 -31.00 2.49 33.73
CA PHE A 35 -30.73 3.31 32.54
C PHE A 35 -29.27 3.78 32.47
N GLN A 36 -28.70 4.20 33.61
CA GLN A 36 -27.30 4.58 33.71
C GLN A 36 -26.36 3.40 33.42
N PHE A 37 -26.66 2.20 33.94
CA PHE A 37 -25.89 1.00 33.68
C PHE A 37 -25.93 0.59 32.21
N VAL A 38 -27.12 0.60 31.60
CA VAL A 38 -27.30 0.34 30.16
C VAL A 38 -26.53 1.35 29.32
N THR A 39 -26.59 2.64 29.67
CA THR A 39 -25.85 3.70 28.96
C THR A 39 -24.34 3.48 29.05
N LEU A 40 -23.81 3.10 30.21
CA LEU A 40 -22.39 2.78 30.39
C LEU A 40 -21.98 1.56 29.55
N ILE A 41 -22.79 0.50 29.53
CA ILE A 41 -22.51 -0.68 28.70
C ILE A 41 -22.48 -0.31 27.22
N VAL A 42 -23.46 0.45 26.74
CA VAL A 42 -23.52 0.88 25.33
C VAL A 42 -22.33 1.78 24.99
N ALA A 43 -21.96 2.72 25.85
CA ALA A 43 -20.81 3.58 25.66
C ALA A 43 -19.49 2.79 25.66
N ALA A 44 -19.32 1.84 26.58
CA ALA A 44 -18.15 0.97 26.64
C ALA A 44 -18.04 0.08 25.40
N TRP A 45 -19.15 -0.51 24.95
CA TRP A 45 -19.18 -1.32 23.73
C TRP A 45 -18.85 -0.50 22.49
N TYR A 46 -19.40 0.71 22.37
CA TYR A 46 -19.10 1.62 21.28
C TYR A 46 -17.63 2.05 21.28
N GLY A 47 -17.08 2.38 22.44
CA GLY A 47 -15.66 2.73 22.62
C GLY A 47 -14.72 1.57 22.26
N ALA A 48 -15.00 0.36 22.74
CA ALA A 48 -14.22 -0.83 22.42
C ALA A 48 -14.22 -1.11 20.91
N LYS A 49 -15.38 -0.99 20.25
CA LYS A 49 -15.51 -1.19 18.80
C LYS A 49 -14.81 -0.07 18.01
N ALA A 50 -14.86 1.17 18.49
CA ALA A 50 -14.18 2.31 17.87
C ALA A 50 -12.65 2.18 17.93
N LEU A 51 -12.11 1.49 18.95
CA LEU A 51 -10.68 1.26 19.11
C LEU A 51 -10.20 -0.02 18.40
N SER A 52 -11.01 -1.08 18.38
CA SER A 52 -10.64 -2.36 17.78
C SER A 52 -10.69 -2.33 16.25
N ARG A 53 -11.69 -1.65 15.65
CA ARG A 53 -11.84 -1.57 14.19
C ARG A 53 -10.63 -0.97 13.45
N PRO A 54 -10.05 0.18 13.89
CA PRO A 54 -8.88 0.74 13.22
C PRO A 54 -7.66 -0.16 13.28
N VAL A 55 -7.46 -0.89 14.38
CA VAL A 55 -6.34 -1.83 14.53
C VAL A 55 -6.48 -3.00 13.55
N GLN A 56 -7.69 -3.56 13.43
CA GLN A 56 -7.97 -4.61 12.44
C GLN A 56 -7.69 -4.14 11.02
N ARG A 57 -8.18 -2.95 10.65
CA ARG A 57 -7.93 -2.36 9.32
C ARG A 57 -6.44 -2.13 9.04
N LEU A 58 -5.67 -1.74 10.06
CA LEU A 58 -4.22 -1.55 9.93
C LEU A 58 -3.51 -2.90 9.71
N SER A 59 -3.93 -3.94 10.42
CA SER A 59 -3.41 -5.31 10.24
C SER A 59 -3.69 -5.83 8.83
N GLU A 60 -4.94 -5.73 8.37
CA GLU A 60 -5.33 -6.13 7.01
C GLU A 60 -4.59 -5.32 5.94
N ALA A 61 -4.35 -4.03 6.17
CA ALA A 61 -3.55 -3.22 5.26
C ALA A 61 -2.07 -3.63 5.26
N ALA A 62 -1.51 -4.01 6.41
CA ALA A 62 -0.13 -4.50 6.51
C ALA A 62 0.05 -5.86 5.83
N GLU A 63 -0.91 -6.78 6.00
CA GLU A 63 -0.93 -8.07 5.28
C GLU A 63 -1.00 -7.85 3.77
N ARG A 64 -1.93 -7.02 3.29
CA ARG A 64 -2.03 -6.68 1.86
C ARG A 64 -0.77 -6.01 1.33
N LEU A 65 -0.13 -5.14 2.10
CA LEU A 65 1.13 -4.51 1.73
C LEU A 65 2.27 -5.53 1.62
N SER A 66 2.25 -6.60 2.42
CA SER A 66 3.26 -7.65 2.39
C SER A 66 3.15 -8.54 1.14
N GLU A 67 1.93 -8.71 0.62
CA GLU A 67 1.67 -9.48 -0.61
C GLU A 67 1.81 -8.61 -1.87
N ASP A 68 1.31 -7.37 -1.82
CA ASP A 68 1.28 -6.44 -2.95
C ASP A 68 1.64 -5.01 -2.49
N LEU A 69 2.81 -4.54 -2.94
CA LEU A 69 3.29 -3.18 -2.68
C LEU A 69 2.40 -2.10 -3.29
N ASP A 70 1.62 -2.41 -4.32
CA ASP A 70 0.73 -1.49 -5.01
C ASP A 70 -0.72 -1.60 -4.57
N SER A 71 -0.96 -2.33 -3.48
CA SER A 71 -2.23 -2.34 -2.78
C SER A 71 -2.70 -0.91 -2.45
N PRO A 72 -4.03 -0.65 -2.50
CA PRO A 72 -4.57 0.66 -2.20
C PRO A 72 -4.16 1.17 -0.81
N PRO A 73 -3.90 2.49 -0.66
CA PRO A 73 -3.55 3.05 0.64
C PRO A 73 -4.70 2.90 1.64
N LEU A 74 -4.37 2.86 2.92
CA LEU A 74 -5.34 2.75 3.99
C LEU A 74 -6.20 4.03 4.07
N GLU A 75 -7.51 3.86 4.13
CA GLU A 75 -8.45 4.97 4.26
C GLU A 75 -8.28 5.69 5.60
N ILE A 76 -8.15 7.02 5.56
CA ILE A 76 -7.95 7.86 6.75
C ILE A 76 -9.31 8.12 7.40
N SER A 77 -9.70 7.29 8.37
CA SER A 77 -10.96 7.46 9.11
C SER A 77 -10.82 7.08 10.59
N GLY A 78 -11.79 7.49 11.40
CA GLY A 78 -11.87 7.18 12.83
C GLY A 78 -11.30 8.27 13.74
N PRO A 79 -10.99 7.93 15.01
CA PRO A 79 -10.39 8.84 15.99
C PRO A 79 -9.10 9.51 15.48
N GLN A 80 -8.65 10.55 16.17
CA GLN A 80 -7.44 11.30 15.77
C GLN A 80 -6.20 10.40 15.67
N GLU A 81 -6.03 9.50 16.64
CA GLU A 81 -4.94 8.53 16.73
C GLU A 81 -4.99 7.54 15.56
N ALA A 82 -6.19 7.07 15.20
CA ALA A 82 -6.40 6.17 14.07
C ALA A 82 -6.04 6.83 12.74
N ARG A 83 -6.46 8.09 12.55
CA ARG A 83 -6.12 8.87 11.35
C ARG A 83 -4.62 9.12 11.24
N GLN A 84 -3.96 9.45 12.34
CA GLN A 84 -2.51 9.66 12.38
C GLN A 84 -1.73 8.37 12.07
N ALA A 85 -2.16 7.22 12.62
CA ALA A 85 -1.60 5.92 12.30
C ALA A 85 -1.76 5.60 10.81
N ALA A 86 -2.95 5.81 10.24
CA ALA A 86 -3.21 5.58 8.83
C ALA A 86 -2.34 6.47 7.91
N GLN A 87 -2.18 7.75 8.24
CA GLN A 87 -1.29 8.65 7.51
C GLN A 87 0.17 8.19 7.55
N THR A 88 0.65 7.78 8.73
CA THR A 88 2.02 7.29 8.91
C THR A 88 2.25 5.98 8.15
N PHE A 89 1.28 5.07 8.20
CA PHE A 89 1.31 3.83 7.41
C PHE A 89 1.39 4.10 5.91
N ASN A 90 0.53 4.98 5.38
CA ASN A 90 0.53 5.34 3.96
C ASN A 90 1.85 6.00 3.54
N LEU A 91 2.46 6.81 4.42
CA LEU A 91 3.79 7.38 4.19
C LEU A 91 4.87 6.29 4.10
N MET A 92 4.83 5.30 5.00
CA MET A 92 5.75 4.15 4.98
C MET A 92 5.58 3.33 3.69
N GLN A 93 4.35 2.98 3.32
CA GLN A 93 4.04 2.29 2.06
C GLN A 93 4.67 3.02 0.87
N ARG A 94 4.46 4.34 0.77
CA ARG A 94 5.03 5.15 -0.32
C ARG A 94 6.56 5.12 -0.33
N LYS A 95 7.21 5.29 0.82
CA LYS A 95 8.67 5.25 0.93
C LYS A 95 9.25 3.89 0.53
N ILE A 96 8.61 2.80 0.96
CA ILE A 96 9.03 1.45 0.59
C ILE A 96 8.94 1.27 -0.93
N ARG A 97 7.82 1.70 -1.55
CA ARG A 97 7.63 1.66 -3.00
C ARG A 97 8.73 2.44 -3.74
N GLU A 98 9.00 3.67 -3.30
CA GLU A 98 10.05 4.51 -3.89
C GLU A 98 11.44 3.86 -3.79
N GLN A 99 11.80 3.29 -2.63
CA GLN A 99 13.07 2.61 -2.42
C GLN A 99 13.24 1.39 -3.34
N MET A 100 12.17 0.59 -3.52
CA MET A 100 12.19 -0.56 -4.43
C MET A 100 12.35 -0.12 -5.89
N GLN A 101 11.66 0.95 -6.30
CA GLN A 101 11.80 1.52 -7.64
C GLN A 101 13.20 2.10 -7.91
N GLN A 102 13.87 2.66 -6.90
CA GLN A 102 15.24 3.18 -7.03
C GLN A 102 16.26 2.05 -7.21
N ARG A 103 16.17 0.97 -6.43
CA ARG A 103 17.06 -0.20 -6.57
C ARG A 103 16.98 -0.81 -7.96
N GLY A 104 15.77 -0.93 -8.50
CA GLY A 104 15.57 -1.43 -9.85
C GLY A 104 16.21 -0.55 -10.94
N ARG A 105 16.12 0.78 -10.83
CA ARG A 105 16.73 1.69 -11.80
C ARG A 105 18.26 1.63 -11.77
N MET A 106 18.84 1.49 -10.58
CA MET A 106 20.30 1.35 -10.44
C MET A 106 20.82 0.07 -11.09
N LEU A 107 20.13 -1.06 -10.90
CA LEU A 107 20.52 -2.33 -11.52
C LEU A 107 20.47 -2.28 -13.06
N ALA A 108 19.46 -1.62 -13.61
CA ALA A 108 19.35 -1.41 -15.05
C ALA A 108 20.49 -0.54 -15.62
N ALA A 109 20.87 0.52 -14.90
CA ALA A 109 22.01 1.37 -15.29
C ALA A 109 23.34 0.61 -15.23
N VAL A 110 23.56 -0.17 -14.17
CA VAL A 110 24.78 -1.00 -14.03
C VAL A 110 24.88 -2.05 -15.13
N SER A 111 23.77 -2.69 -15.52
CA SER A 111 23.75 -3.63 -16.66
C SER A 111 24.23 -2.99 -17.95
N HIS A 112 23.71 -1.81 -18.28
CA HIS A 112 24.10 -1.07 -19.47
C HIS A 112 25.59 -0.72 -19.45
N ASP A 113 26.09 -0.29 -18.30
CA ASP A 113 27.50 0.09 -18.13
C ASP A 113 28.44 -1.12 -18.15
N LEU A 114 27.96 -2.34 -17.84
CA LEU A 114 28.71 -3.58 -17.97
C LEU A 114 28.72 -4.15 -19.40
N ARG A 115 27.66 -3.90 -20.19
CA ARG A 115 27.59 -4.34 -21.59
C ARG A 115 28.69 -3.67 -22.43
N THR A 116 29.00 -2.40 -22.18
CA THR A 116 30.04 -1.65 -22.91
C THR A 116 31.46 -2.25 -22.78
N PRO A 117 32.01 -2.54 -21.57
CA PRO A 117 33.31 -3.18 -21.42
C PRO A 117 33.30 -4.64 -21.89
N LEU A 118 32.18 -5.37 -21.75
CA LEU A 118 32.07 -6.75 -22.26
C LEU A 118 32.16 -6.80 -23.80
N SER A 119 31.46 -5.91 -24.50
CA SER A 119 31.58 -5.78 -25.96
C SER A 119 33.02 -5.44 -26.38
N ARG A 120 33.72 -4.58 -25.63
CA ARG A 120 35.13 -4.28 -25.88
C ARG A 120 36.05 -5.49 -25.62
N LEU A 121 35.74 -6.32 -24.63
CA LEU A 121 36.50 -7.54 -24.37
C LEU A 121 36.31 -8.55 -25.49
N LYS A 122 35.08 -8.70 -26.01
CA LYS A 122 34.78 -9.54 -27.17
C LYS A 122 35.60 -9.14 -28.41
N LEU A 123 35.66 -7.84 -28.73
CA LEU A 123 36.50 -7.31 -29.81
C LEU A 123 38.01 -7.54 -29.60
N ARG A 124 38.47 -7.66 -28.34
CA ARG A 124 39.87 -8.01 -28.03
C ARG A 124 40.13 -9.50 -28.15
N VAL A 125 39.16 -10.34 -27.81
CA VAL A 125 39.25 -11.79 -28.00
C VAL A 125 39.29 -12.14 -29.49
N GLU A 126 38.56 -11.42 -30.34
CA GLU A 126 38.62 -11.56 -31.81
C GLU A 126 40.02 -11.34 -32.41
N GLN A 127 40.93 -10.67 -31.69
CA GLN A 127 42.31 -10.44 -32.12
C GLN A 127 43.26 -11.59 -31.76
N ILE A 128 42.77 -12.65 -31.11
CA ILE A 128 43.57 -13.80 -30.70
C ILE A 128 43.75 -14.76 -31.89
N GLU A 129 45.00 -14.93 -32.32
CA GLU A 129 45.34 -15.77 -33.47
C GLU A 129 45.27 -17.28 -33.17
N GLU A 130 45.39 -17.69 -31.89
CA GLU A 130 45.31 -19.10 -31.49
C GLU A 130 43.84 -19.57 -31.43
N PRO A 131 43.38 -20.47 -32.31
CA PRO A 131 41.96 -20.81 -32.44
C PRO A 131 41.36 -21.47 -31.19
N ARG A 132 42.17 -22.27 -30.47
CA ARG A 132 41.74 -22.95 -29.23
C ARG A 132 41.51 -21.94 -28.11
N LEU A 133 42.45 -21.02 -27.91
CA LEU A 133 42.39 -20.01 -26.85
C LEU A 133 41.30 -18.97 -27.15
N HIS A 134 41.14 -18.59 -28.42
CA HIS A 134 40.03 -17.77 -28.89
C HIS A 134 38.66 -18.39 -28.56
N GLY A 135 38.46 -19.67 -28.90
CA GLY A 135 37.21 -20.39 -28.63
C GLY A 135 36.87 -20.47 -27.14
N GLN A 136 37.87 -20.81 -26.30
CA GLN A 136 37.69 -20.88 -24.85
C GLN A 136 37.33 -19.51 -24.24
N MET A 137 38.07 -18.44 -24.57
CA MET A 137 37.78 -17.10 -24.04
C MET A 137 36.44 -16.54 -24.52
N THR A 138 36.04 -16.85 -25.76
CA THR A 138 34.73 -16.46 -26.29
C THR A 138 33.61 -17.15 -25.53
N GLN A 139 33.77 -18.43 -25.23
CA GLN A 139 32.80 -19.20 -24.47
C GLN A 139 32.67 -18.71 -23.03
N ASP A 140 33.80 -18.48 -22.33
CA ASP A 140 33.79 -17.91 -20.97
C ASP A 140 33.11 -16.54 -20.93
N LEU A 141 33.33 -15.69 -21.95
CA LEU A 141 32.66 -14.39 -22.07
C LEU A 141 31.14 -14.51 -22.23
N ASN A 142 30.69 -15.43 -23.09
CA ASN A 142 29.26 -15.67 -23.32
C ASN A 142 28.59 -16.23 -22.06
N ASP A 143 29.26 -17.11 -21.32
CA ASP A 143 28.77 -17.66 -20.06
C ASP A 143 28.63 -16.57 -18.99
N MET A 144 29.61 -15.66 -18.88
CA MET A 144 29.54 -14.51 -17.97
C MET A 144 28.40 -13.55 -18.33
N ILE A 145 28.20 -13.26 -19.63
CA ILE A 145 27.08 -12.42 -20.11
C ILE A 145 25.74 -13.08 -19.76
N SER A 146 25.60 -14.38 -20.01
CA SER A 146 24.38 -15.14 -19.74
C SER A 146 24.05 -15.15 -18.23
N MET A 147 25.06 -15.32 -17.37
CA MET A 147 24.89 -15.28 -15.92
C MET A 147 24.50 -13.89 -15.42
N LEU A 148 25.06 -12.83 -16.00
CA LEU A 148 24.68 -11.44 -15.71
C LEU A 148 23.22 -11.18 -16.11
N ASP A 149 22.84 -11.55 -17.33
CA ASP A 149 21.47 -11.35 -17.84
C ASP A 149 20.45 -12.14 -17.00
N ALA A 150 20.75 -13.39 -16.62
CA ALA A 150 19.90 -14.17 -15.73
C ALA A 150 19.76 -13.53 -14.32
N THR A 151 20.86 -13.00 -13.77
CA THR A 151 20.84 -12.31 -12.47
C THR A 151 20.01 -11.03 -12.53
N LEU A 152 20.15 -10.25 -13.61
CA LEU A 152 19.38 -9.03 -13.81
C LEU A 152 17.90 -9.32 -14.05
N ALA A 153 17.57 -10.37 -14.82
CA ALA A 153 16.21 -10.84 -15.00
C ALA A 153 15.58 -11.25 -13.67
N TYR A 154 16.27 -12.03 -12.84
CA TYR A 154 15.81 -12.41 -11.50
C TYR A 154 15.54 -11.21 -10.57
N LEU A 155 16.44 -10.22 -10.59
CA LEU A 155 16.26 -8.99 -9.81
C LEU A 155 15.14 -8.09 -10.35
N ASN A 156 14.84 -8.20 -11.65
CA ASN A 156 13.74 -7.47 -12.30
C ASN A 156 12.38 -8.15 -12.14
N GLU A 157 12.32 -9.48 -12.02
CA GLU A 157 11.07 -10.26 -11.82
C GLU A 157 10.32 -9.84 -10.53
N HIS A 158 11.06 -9.41 -9.51
CA HIS A 158 10.49 -8.84 -8.27
C HIS A 158 9.82 -7.47 -8.46
N ARG A 159 9.87 -6.91 -9.68
CA ARG A 159 9.38 -5.58 -10.05
C ARG A 159 8.10 -5.66 -10.90
N ARG A 160 7.18 -6.58 -10.56
CA ARG A 160 5.88 -6.84 -11.24
C ARG A 160 4.86 -5.69 -11.22
N SER A 161 5.33 -4.45 -11.23
CA SER A 161 4.50 -3.26 -11.41
C SER A 161 5.24 -2.24 -12.25
N GLU A 162 5.45 -2.58 -13.52
CA GLU A 162 5.68 -1.58 -14.53
C GLU A 162 4.32 -0.98 -14.91
N ALA A 163 4.24 0.34 -15.01
CA ALA A 163 3.04 1.02 -15.46
C ALA A 163 2.74 0.65 -16.92
N LEU A 164 1.48 0.33 -17.22
CA LEU A 164 1.03 0.08 -18.58
C LEU A 164 1.22 1.34 -19.43
N GLN A 165 2.13 1.28 -20.40
CA GLN A 165 2.39 2.36 -21.34
C GLN A 165 2.08 1.91 -22.77
N GLN A 166 1.74 2.87 -23.65
CA GLN A 166 1.60 2.56 -25.07
C GLN A 166 2.99 2.26 -25.63
N PHE A 167 3.18 1.02 -26.06
CA PHE A 167 4.44 0.54 -26.59
C PHE A 167 4.24 0.04 -28.01
N ASP A 168 5.12 0.47 -28.91
CA ASP A 168 5.12 0.05 -30.29
C ASP A 168 5.95 -1.24 -30.43
N LEU A 169 5.25 -2.37 -30.39
CA LEU A 169 5.86 -3.70 -30.54
C LEU A 169 6.38 -3.94 -31.96
N GLN A 170 5.75 -3.33 -32.97
CA GLN A 170 6.14 -3.47 -34.37
C GLN A 170 7.57 -2.95 -34.55
N ALA A 171 7.81 -1.71 -34.11
CA ALA A 171 9.12 -1.07 -34.23
C ALA A 171 10.23 -1.83 -33.47
N LEU A 172 9.90 -2.48 -32.35
CA LEU A 172 10.87 -3.29 -31.61
C LEU A 172 11.28 -4.55 -32.39
N ILE A 173 10.32 -5.29 -32.94
CA ILE A 173 10.60 -6.51 -33.71
C ILE A 173 11.34 -6.18 -35.00
N GLU A 174 10.98 -5.09 -35.67
CA GLU A 174 11.67 -4.59 -36.85
C GLU A 174 13.14 -4.31 -36.53
N SER A 175 13.42 -3.53 -35.48
CA SER A 175 14.78 -3.23 -35.05
C SER A 175 15.59 -4.47 -34.66
N GLN A 176 14.97 -5.47 -34.01
CA GLN A 176 15.67 -6.71 -33.63
C GLN A 176 15.96 -7.61 -34.83
N ALA A 177 15.03 -7.70 -35.77
CA ALA A 177 15.20 -8.47 -37.01
C ALA A 177 16.28 -7.84 -37.91
N GLU A 178 16.30 -6.52 -38.06
CA GLU A 178 17.37 -5.81 -38.78
C GLU A 178 18.74 -6.10 -38.14
N ASN A 179 18.85 -6.00 -36.82
CA ASN A 179 20.10 -6.31 -36.12
C ASN A 179 20.55 -7.77 -36.30
N ALA A 180 19.62 -8.72 -36.35
CA ALA A 180 19.94 -10.13 -36.56
C ALA A 180 20.40 -10.40 -38.01
N GLN A 181 19.74 -9.78 -38.99
CA GLN A 181 20.12 -9.84 -40.40
C GLN A 181 21.50 -9.21 -40.65
N ASP A 182 21.80 -8.08 -39.99
CA ASP A 182 23.12 -7.44 -40.06
C ASP A 182 24.23 -8.31 -39.46
N ASN A 183 23.89 -9.18 -38.50
CA ASN A 183 24.79 -10.19 -37.94
C ASN A 183 24.88 -11.47 -38.79
N GLY A 184 24.16 -11.55 -39.91
CA GLY A 184 24.19 -12.66 -40.86
C GLY A 184 23.20 -13.78 -40.56
N ASP A 185 22.26 -13.60 -39.63
CA ASP A 185 21.22 -14.57 -39.32
C ASP A 185 20.03 -14.46 -40.31
N ASP A 186 19.51 -15.58 -40.78
CA ASP A 186 18.33 -15.64 -41.65
C ASP A 186 17.04 -15.52 -40.82
N VAL A 187 16.72 -14.30 -40.42
CA VAL A 187 15.51 -13.97 -39.63
C VAL A 187 14.47 -13.31 -40.52
N GLN A 188 13.27 -13.88 -40.55
CA GLN A 188 12.10 -13.28 -41.19
C GLN A 188 10.97 -13.13 -40.18
N TYR A 189 10.33 -11.96 -40.17
CA TYR A 189 9.13 -11.72 -39.39
C TYR A 189 7.94 -11.44 -40.32
N GLN A 190 6.73 -11.79 -39.89
CA GLN A 190 5.50 -11.55 -40.65
C GLN A 190 4.40 -11.06 -39.71
N GLY A 191 3.75 -9.96 -40.07
CA GLY A 191 2.62 -9.40 -39.34
C GLY A 191 2.69 -7.89 -39.14
N GLN A 192 1.58 -7.30 -38.71
CA GLN A 192 1.49 -5.90 -38.28
C GLN A 192 0.83 -5.81 -36.91
N CYS A 193 1.45 -5.07 -36.00
CA CYS A 193 0.99 -4.83 -34.64
C CYS A 193 0.69 -3.35 -34.44
N LYS A 194 -0.46 -3.02 -33.85
CA LYS A 194 -0.75 -1.65 -33.40
C LYS A 194 -0.09 -1.42 -32.04
N PRO A 195 0.19 -0.16 -31.64
CA PRO A 195 0.71 0.13 -30.30
C PRO A 195 -0.17 -0.48 -29.21
N LEU A 196 0.44 -1.29 -28.34
CA LEU A 196 -0.24 -2.03 -27.29
C LEU A 196 0.02 -1.35 -25.95
N ARG A 197 -1.00 -1.32 -25.07
CA ARG A 197 -0.77 -0.96 -23.66
C ARG A 197 -0.20 -2.18 -22.94
N THR A 198 1.09 -2.13 -22.63
CA THR A 198 1.83 -3.25 -22.04
C THR A 198 2.92 -2.73 -21.09
N GLN A 199 3.59 -3.67 -20.42
CA GLN A 199 4.79 -3.47 -19.63
C GLN A 199 6.00 -3.71 -20.55
N PRO A 200 6.61 -2.68 -21.15
CA PRO A 200 7.60 -2.87 -22.20
C PRO A 200 8.86 -3.61 -21.77
N MET A 201 9.26 -3.56 -20.50
CA MET A 201 10.40 -4.36 -20.04
C MET A 201 10.05 -5.84 -19.97
N ALA A 202 8.87 -6.19 -19.46
CA ALA A 202 8.39 -7.58 -19.44
C ALA A 202 8.22 -8.14 -20.86
N LEU A 203 7.73 -7.32 -21.79
CA LEU A 203 7.56 -7.72 -23.19
C LEU A 203 8.92 -7.90 -23.89
N ARG A 204 9.89 -7.01 -23.63
CA ARG A 204 11.25 -7.12 -24.16
C ARG A 204 12.01 -8.35 -23.65
N SER A 205 11.76 -8.80 -22.42
CA SER A 205 12.39 -10.02 -21.91
C SER A 205 11.82 -11.32 -22.50
N CYS A 206 10.66 -11.27 -23.16
CA CYS A 206 10.07 -12.44 -23.82
C CYS A 206 10.50 -12.59 -25.29
N LEU A 207 11.10 -11.55 -25.87
CA LEU A 207 11.55 -11.49 -27.26
C LEU A 207 13.06 -11.67 -27.33
#